data_AF-A0A351TMX5-F1
#
_entry.id   AF-A0A351TMX5-F1
#
_cell.length_a   1.000
_cell.length_b   1.000
_cell.length_c   1.000
_cell.angle_alpha   90.00
_cell.angle_beta   90.00
_cell.angle_gamma   90.00
#
_symmetry.space_group_name_H-M   'P 1'
#
loop_
_entity.id
_entity.type
_entity.pdbx_description
1 polymer ?
#
loop_
_entity_poly.entity_id
_entity_poly.type
_entity_poly.pdbx_seq_one_letter_code
_entity_poly.pdbx_strand_id
1 'polypeptide(L)' 'MDTVTKEQRSKNMSAIRSHDTKPEIYLRKLLFARGYRYSLNSPNITGHPDIYLKKYNTAIFVHGCFWH' A
#
# COMPACT_ATOMS: atom_id res chain seq x y z
N MET A 1 11.26 -15.27 -22.23
CA MET A 1 12.69 -14.96 -21.93
C MET A 1 12.70 -13.79 -20.97
N ASP A 2 13.24 -13.98 -19.76
CA ASP A 2 13.48 -12.87 -18.84
C ASP A 2 14.47 -11.90 -19.49
N THR A 3 14.07 -10.63 -19.65
CA THR A 3 14.90 -9.57 -20.24
C THR A 3 16.00 -9.07 -19.29
N VAL A 4 16.08 -9.66 -18.09
CA VAL A 4 16.94 -9.22 -16.99
C VAL A 4 17.76 -10.40 -16.44
N THR A 5 18.99 -10.11 -16.04
CA THR A 5 19.87 -11.10 -15.41
C THR A 5 19.30 -11.59 -14.08
N LYS A 6 19.71 -12.79 -13.64
CA LYS A 6 19.25 -13.40 -12.38
C LYS A 6 19.54 -12.52 -11.16
N GLU A 7 20.67 -11.81 -11.18
CA GLU A 7 21.07 -10.84 -10.17
C GLU A 7 20.19 -9.58 -10.19
N GLN A 8 19.90 -9.02 -11.37
CA GLN A 8 18.95 -7.90 -11.51
C GLN A 8 17.57 -8.27 -10.97
N ARG A 9 17.09 -9.48 -11.29
CA ARG A 9 15.79 -9.97 -10.82
C ARG A 9 15.78 -10.10 -9.30
N SER A 10 16.82 -10.68 -8.70
CA SER A 10 16.94 -10.78 -7.24
C SER A 10 16.92 -9.41 -6.56
N LYS A 11 17.66 -8.44 -7.11
CA LYS A 11 17.70 -7.06 -6.61
C LYS A 11 16.36 -6.32 -6.77
N ASN A 12 15.65 -6.54 -7.87
CA ASN A 12 14.34 -5.95 -8.09
C ASN A 12 13.31 -6.53 -7.12
N MET A 13 13.30 -7.86 -6.95
CA MET A 13 12.40 -8.56 -6.02
C MET A 13 12.65 -8.15 -4.57
N SER A 14 13.91 -7.98 -4.15
CA SER A 14 14.23 -7.52 -2.79
C SER A 14 13.89 -6.05 -2.53
N ALA A 15 13.74 -5.24 -3.59
CA ALA A 15 13.31 -3.85 -3.49
C ALA A 15 11.78 -3.69 -3.36
N ILE A 16 11.00 -4.75 -3.62
CA ILE A 16 9.55 -4.74 -3.48
C ILE A 16 9.21 -4.85 -1.99
N ARG A 17 8.75 -3.74 -1.42
CA ARG A 17 8.26 -3.71 -0.03
C ARG A 17 6.81 -4.14 0.02
N SER A 18 6.46 -4.91 1.05
CA SER A 18 5.08 -5.36 1.32
C SER A 18 4.19 -4.26 1.91
N HIS A 19 4.78 -3.17 2.41
CA HIS A 19 4.09 -2.03 3.00
C HIS A 19 4.79 -0.71 2.61
N ASP A 20 4.08 0.41 2.75
CA ASP A 20 4.58 1.74 2.42
C ASP A 20 5.01 1.87 0.95
N THR A 21 4.27 1.22 0.06
CA THR A 21 4.51 1.32 -1.36
C THR A 21 4.30 2.77 -1.84
N LYS A 22 4.94 3.14 -2.95
CA LYS A 22 4.75 4.47 -3.57
C LYS A 22 3.26 4.86 -3.73
N PRO A 23 2.35 3.98 -4.22
CA PRO A 23 0.93 4.29 -4.30
C PRO A 23 0.28 4.50 -2.92
N GLU A 24 0.60 3.69 -1.90
CA GLU A 24 0.11 3.92 -0.52
C GLU A 24 0.58 5.26 0.04
N ILE A 25 1.86 5.62 -0.12
CA ILE A 25 2.39 6.91 0.34
C ILE A 25 1.66 8.06 -0.37
N TYR A 26 1.47 7.95 -1.68
CA TYR A 26 0.77 8.95 -2.47
C TYR A 26 -0.66 9.16 -1.97
N LEU A 27 -1.42 8.06 -1.78
CA LEU A 27 -2.79 8.11 -1.31
C LEU A 27 -2.89 8.69 0.11
N ARG A 28 -1.98 8.32 1.00
CA ARG A 28 -1.90 8.89 2.37
C ARG A 28 -1.70 10.40 2.35
N LYS A 29 -0.74 10.89 1.57
CA LYS A 29 -0.49 12.33 1.40
C LYS A 29 -1.72 13.05 0.85
N LEU A 30 -2.39 12.44 -0.12
CA LEU A 30 -3.58 12.99 -0.77
C LEU A 30 -4.78 13.07 0.18
N LEU A 31 -5.00 12.04 1.00
CA LEU A 31 -6.03 12.03 2.04
C LEU A 31 -5.75 13.09 3.10
N PHE A 32 -4.50 13.18 3.57
CA PHE A 32 -4.09 14.18 4.54
C PHE A 32 -4.26 15.61 4.01
N ALA A 33 -3.84 15.86 2.76
CA ALA A 33 -3.99 17.16 2.10
C ALA A 33 -5.47 17.57 1.94
N ARG A 34 -6.38 16.60 1.78
CA ARG A 34 -7.83 16.84 1.75
C ARG A 34 -8.48 16.91 3.15
N GLY A 35 -7.70 16.84 4.23
CA GLY A 35 -8.19 16.94 5.61
C GLY A 35 -8.81 15.64 6.16
N TYR A 36 -8.66 14.52 5.48
CA TYR A 36 -9.13 13.23 5.99
C TYR A 36 -8.19 12.71 7.07
N ARG A 37 -8.76 12.42 8.25
CA ARG A 37 -8.06 11.70 9.31
C ARG A 37 -8.24 10.20 9.08
N TYR A 38 -7.13 9.50 8.91
CA TYR A 38 -7.08 8.06 8.71
C TYR A 38 -6.22 7.38 9.78
N SER A 39 -6.48 6.09 10.00
CA SER A 39 -5.64 5.20 10.79
C SER A 39 -4.96 4.22 9.85
N LEU A 40 -3.68 3.97 10.08
CA LEU A 40 -2.93 2.91 9.39
C LEU A 40 -3.02 1.62 10.21
N ASN A 41 -3.03 0.49 9.52
CA ASN A 41 -2.93 -0.84 10.11
C ASN A 41 -3.84 -1.00 11.34
N SER A 42 -5.16 -0.84 11.16
CA SER A 42 -6.11 -0.87 12.26
C SER A 42 -6.38 -2.33 12.67
N PRO A 43 -5.76 -2.86 13.75
CA PRO A 43 -5.87 -4.29 14.10
C PRO A 43 -7.29 -4.67 14.54
N ASN A 44 -8.09 -3.66 14.91
CA ASN A 44 -9.47 -3.83 15.33
C ASN A 44 -10.42 -4.07 14.15
N ILE A 45 -9.93 -4.16 12.91
CA ILE A 45 -10.75 -4.36 11.71
C ILE A 45 -10.31 -5.63 11.01
N THR A 46 -11.26 -6.54 10.83
CA THR A 46 -11.09 -7.79 10.09
C THR A 46 -10.62 -7.50 8.67
N GLY A 47 -9.55 -8.17 8.24
CA GLY A 47 -9.00 -8.02 6.88
C GLY A 47 -7.82 -7.06 6.75
N HIS A 48 -7.35 -6.44 7.84
CA HIS A 48 -6.13 -5.60 7.85
C HIS A 48 -6.09 -4.56 6.71
N PRO A 49 -7.01 -3.58 6.70
CA PRO A 49 -7.01 -2.54 5.67
C PRO A 49 -5.77 -1.66 5.77
N ASP A 50 -5.23 -1.26 4.61
CA ASP A 50 -4.07 -0.37 4.52
C ASP A 50 -4.38 0.99 5.15
N ILE A 51 -5.58 1.51 4.87
CA ILE A 51 -6.05 2.79 5.37
C ILE A 51 -7.49 2.65 5.86
N TYR A 52 -7.75 3.09 7.09
CA TYR A 52 -9.09 3.13 7.66
C TYR A 52 -9.55 4.55 8.02
N LEU A 53 -10.67 4.97 7.46
CA LEU A 53 -11.32 6.26 7.72
C LEU A 53 -12.41 6.10 8.80
N LYS A 54 -12.01 6.22 10.07
CA LYS A 54 -12.90 6.06 11.25
C LYS A 54 -14.20 6.88 11.15
N LYS A 55 -14.10 8.16 10.75
CA LYS A 55 -15.26 9.07 10.65
C LYS A 55 -16.30 8.60 9.65
N TYR A 56 -15.87 7.92 8.58
CA TYR A 56 -16.72 7.52 7.46
C TYR A 56 -16.97 6.00 7.45
N ASN A 57 -16.50 5.27 8.48
CA ASN A 57 -16.56 3.82 8.55
C ASN A 57 -16.12 3.13 7.24
N THR A 58 -15.07 3.65 6.60
CA THR A 58 -14.64 3.23 5.26
C THR A 58 -13.24 2.63 5.33
N ALA A 59 -13.08 1.40 4.83
CA ALA A 59 -11.80 0.73 4.66
C ALA A 59 -11.30 0.88 3.22
N ILE A 60 -10.01 1.16 3.05
CA ILE A 60 -9.37 1.31 1.73
C ILE A 60 -8.21 0.33 1.66
N PHE A 61 -8.21 -0.46 0.58
CA PHE A 61 -7.17 -1.43 0.24
C PHE A 61 -6.42 -0.94 -1.01
N VAL A 62 -5.10 -0.90 -0.95
CA VAL A 62 -4.23 -0.45 -2.04
C VAL A 62 -3.51 -1.66 -2.60
N HIS A 63 -4.11 -2.30 -3.60
CA HIS A 63 -3.49 -3.43 -4.28
C HIS A 63 -2.71 -2.99 -5.51
N GLY A 64 -1.48 -3.48 -5.66
CA GLY A 64 -0.71 -3.34 -6.88
C GLY A 64 -1.18 -4.34 -7.94
N CYS A 65 -1.55 -3.87 -9.13
CA CYS A 65 -2.05 -4.72 -10.23
C CYS A 65 -1.03 -5.72 -10.79
N PHE A 66 0.22 -5.68 -10.34
CA PHE A 66 1.26 -6.62 -10.77
C PHE A 66 1.26 -7.92 -9.96
N TRP A 67 0.64 -7.91 -8.76
CA TRP A 67 0.64 -9.03 -7.81
C TRP A 67 -0.79 -9.53 -7.48
N HIS A 68 -1.82 -8.86 -7.99
CA HIS A 68 -3.22 -9.23 -7.81
C HIS A 68 -3.71 -10.03 -9.02
#